data_AF-I3ING0-F1
#
_entry.id   AF-I3ING0-F1
#
_cell.length_a   1.000
_cell.length_b   1.000
_cell.length_c   1.000
_cell.angle_alpha   90.00
_cell.angle_beta   90.00
_cell.angle_gamma   90.00
#
_symmetry.space_group_name_H-M   'P 1'
#
loop_
_entity.id
_entity.type
_entity.pdbx_description
1 polymer ?
#
loop_
_entity_poly.entity_id
_entity_poly.type
_entity_poly.pdbx_seq_one_letter_code
_entity_poly.pdbx_strand_id
1 'polypeptide(L)'
;MGWLTSSIIACITMTVLMYIPPSDLPHTYMPHIMMVIATMTVLGPRIPFFACAYESIKNRFANMCVLISLGTFAAYIYGNLAVQGIFALPEHAFFMTAVMLVTFSHIGEYMGERVKKRADWVLRNSMELKTNRPSVLIRGKEYMDHGHSLRFIDRVSHTFILIAVGLSVVTFVCWYFFFYHLAGEYPSLWALKMSIAVLVIACPCSLCWVTPAATMVASRIGLNHSIIIKHSTTFEKIAELNVLVFDMNGLKQDVLLHLKRMGIRVVMMTEDREQTTRFAVSGIGVDEHYNRISPDEKRAVIERFQRQGMKVGVVSNSGSDISSLTQPDVRIMLGAEMDVTKGHGDIILIKNDLMDVVKTVQLGRRTVIENKTECLLGLFV
;
A
#
# COMPACT_ATOMS: atom_id res chain seq x y z
N MET A 1 -14.40 2.29 -10.57
CA MET A 1 -14.60 1.22 -11.59
C MET A 1 -14.59 1.79 -13.00
N GLY A 2 -15.45 2.77 -13.35
CA GLY A 2 -15.55 3.30 -14.72
C GLY A 2 -14.25 3.84 -15.33
N TRP A 3 -13.42 4.55 -14.56
CA TRP A 3 -12.13 5.08 -15.03
C TRP A 3 -11.09 4.01 -15.34
N LEU A 4 -11.03 2.95 -14.53
CA LEU A 4 -10.15 1.80 -14.75
C LEU A 4 -10.51 1.08 -16.06
N THR A 5 -11.80 0.78 -16.25
CA THR A 5 -12.28 0.12 -17.47
C THR A 5 -12.00 0.96 -18.71
N SER A 6 -12.18 2.29 -18.63
CA SER A 6 -11.86 3.18 -19.75
C SER A 6 -10.36 3.18 -20.11
N SER A 7 -9.48 3.16 -19.10
CA SER A 7 -8.02 3.17 -19.34
C SER A 7 -7.54 1.84 -19.96
N ILE A 8 -8.06 0.71 -19.47
CA ILE A 8 -7.72 -0.62 -20.01
C ILE A 8 -8.20 -0.75 -21.46
N ILE A 9 -9.44 -0.32 -21.75
CA ILE A 9 -9.98 -0.34 -23.11
C ILE A 9 -9.10 0.53 -24.02
N ALA A 10 -8.78 1.76 -23.61
CA ALA A 10 -7.92 2.64 -24.39
C ALA A 10 -6.53 2.03 -24.66
N CYS A 11 -5.91 1.39 -23.67
CA CYS A 11 -4.62 0.73 -23.82
C CYS A 11 -4.68 -0.43 -24.83
N ILE A 12 -5.70 -1.28 -24.74
CA ILE A 12 -5.89 -2.41 -25.66
C ILE A 12 -6.18 -1.89 -27.08
N THR A 13 -7.13 -0.97 -27.22
CA THR A 13 -7.49 -0.37 -28.53
C THR A 13 -6.27 0.24 -29.20
N MET A 14 -5.44 0.96 -28.44
CA MET A 14 -4.24 1.60 -28.95
C MET A 14 -3.15 0.62 -29.37
N THR A 15 -2.99 -0.48 -28.63
CA THR A 15 -2.05 -1.56 -28.97
C THR A 15 -2.48 -2.26 -30.26
N VAL A 16 -3.78 -2.53 -30.39
CA VAL A 16 -4.36 -3.14 -31.60
C VAL A 16 -4.19 -2.21 -32.80
N LEU A 17 -4.47 -0.92 -32.65
CA LEU A 17 -4.34 0.07 -33.73
C LEU A 17 -2.90 0.17 -34.26
N MET A 18 -1.92 0.02 -33.38
CA MET A 18 -0.50 0.09 -33.74
C MET A 18 0.01 -1.19 -34.44
N TYR A 19 -0.50 -2.36 -34.07
CA TYR A 19 -0.03 -3.65 -34.62
C TYR A 19 -0.85 -4.14 -35.82
N ILE A 20 -2.12 -3.76 -35.89
CA ILE A 20 -3.06 -4.10 -36.97
C ILE A 20 -3.64 -2.79 -37.50
N PRO A 21 -2.87 -2.02 -38.30
CA PRO A 21 -3.39 -0.81 -38.92
C PRO A 21 -4.54 -1.18 -39.86
N PRO A 22 -5.71 -0.53 -39.77
CA PRO A 22 -6.80 -0.79 -40.71
C PRO A 22 -6.35 -0.46 -42.12
N SER A 23 -6.56 -1.40 -43.06
CA SER A 23 -6.14 -1.27 -44.47
C SER A 23 -6.72 -0.04 -45.17
N ASP A 24 -7.84 0.49 -44.67
CA ASP A 24 -8.63 1.54 -45.30
C ASP A 24 -8.33 2.95 -44.75
N LEU A 25 -7.47 3.07 -43.72
CA LEU A 25 -7.14 4.34 -43.09
C LEU A 25 -5.80 4.88 -43.60
N PRO A 26 -5.74 6.11 -44.16
CA PRO A 26 -4.47 6.74 -44.53
C PRO A 26 -3.57 6.86 -43.29
N HIS A 27 -2.27 6.53 -43.44
CA HIS A 27 -1.27 6.65 -42.38
C HIS A 27 -1.24 8.06 -41.72
N THR A 28 -1.71 9.09 -42.45
CA THR A 28 -1.88 10.46 -41.97
C THR A 28 -2.87 10.61 -40.79
N TYR A 29 -3.95 9.83 -40.73
CA TYR A 29 -4.97 9.97 -39.68
C TYR A 29 -4.67 9.15 -38.42
N MET A 30 -3.82 8.13 -38.53
CA MET A 30 -3.42 7.27 -37.41
C MET A 30 -2.91 8.05 -36.18
N PRO A 31 -1.95 9.00 -36.31
CA PRO A 31 -1.46 9.77 -35.17
C PRO A 31 -2.53 10.64 -34.50
N HIS A 32 -3.48 11.17 -35.26
CA HIS A 32 -4.58 11.97 -34.71
C HIS A 32 -5.56 11.11 -33.90
N ILE A 33 -5.87 9.89 -34.35
CA ILE A 33 -6.71 8.95 -33.60
C ILE A 33 -6.03 8.58 -32.28
N MET A 34 -4.72 8.29 -32.32
CA MET A 34 -3.93 7.99 -31.12
C MET A 34 -3.89 9.18 -30.15
N MET A 35 -3.80 10.40 -30.65
CA MET A 35 -3.86 11.63 -29.85
C MET A 35 -5.20 11.78 -29.11
N VAL A 36 -6.33 11.50 -29.77
CA VAL A 36 -7.66 11.57 -29.14
C VAL A 36 -7.78 10.54 -28.01
N ILE A 37 -7.38 9.29 -28.26
CA ILE A 37 -7.41 8.21 -27.26
C ILE A 37 -6.49 8.55 -26.08
N ALA A 38 -5.28 9.04 -26.34
CA ALA A 38 -4.34 9.46 -25.32
C ALA A 38 -4.88 10.62 -24.49
N THR A 39 -5.50 11.62 -25.12
CA THR A 39 -6.09 12.77 -24.44
C THR A 39 -7.21 12.35 -23.49
N MET A 40 -8.10 11.46 -23.94
CA MET A 40 -9.20 10.93 -23.12
C MET A 40 -8.68 10.16 -21.89
N THR A 41 -7.58 9.43 -22.05
CA THR A 41 -6.99 8.61 -20.98
C THR A 41 -6.12 9.41 -20.01
N VAL A 42 -5.37 10.41 -20.50
CA VAL A 42 -4.48 11.22 -19.68
C VAL A 42 -5.25 12.29 -18.90
N LEU A 43 -6.25 12.94 -19.50
CA LEU A 43 -6.99 14.02 -18.82
C LEU A 43 -8.15 13.53 -17.96
N GLY A 44 -8.68 12.34 -18.22
CA GLY A 44 -9.84 11.81 -17.49
C GLY A 44 -9.44 11.02 -16.23
N PRO A 45 -9.08 9.73 -16.36
CA PRO A 45 -8.72 8.87 -15.24
C PRO A 45 -7.69 9.46 -14.28
N ARG A 46 -6.77 10.29 -14.77
CA ARG A 46 -5.51 10.61 -14.09
C ARG A 46 -5.52 11.88 -13.23
N ILE A 47 -6.62 12.62 -13.21
CA ILE A 47 -6.81 13.79 -12.35
C ILE A 47 -6.38 13.57 -10.89
N PRO A 48 -6.74 12.45 -10.20
CA PRO A 48 -6.30 12.23 -8.81
C PRO A 48 -4.78 12.14 -8.66
N PHE A 49 -4.07 11.55 -9.64
CA PHE A 49 -2.61 11.49 -9.61
C PHE A 49 -1.97 12.86 -9.76
N PHE A 50 -2.52 13.72 -10.62
CA PHE A 50 -2.03 15.09 -10.76
C PHE A 50 -2.28 15.93 -9.51
N ALA A 51 -3.44 15.77 -8.86
CA ALA A 51 -3.72 16.41 -7.59
C ALA A 51 -2.73 15.96 -6.51
N CYS A 52 -2.48 14.65 -6.39
CA CYS A 52 -1.51 14.08 -5.45
C CYS A 52 -0.07 14.54 -5.74
N ALA A 53 0.34 14.59 -7.01
CA ALA A 53 1.64 15.09 -7.41
C ALA A 53 1.83 16.56 -7.03
N TYR A 54 0.81 17.39 -7.29
CA TYR A 54 0.84 18.81 -6.93
C TYR A 54 0.98 19.02 -5.40
N GLU A 55 0.21 18.27 -4.61
CA GLU A 55 0.29 18.35 -3.15
C GLU A 55 1.65 17.85 -2.61
N SER A 56 2.20 16.79 -3.22
CA SER A 56 3.52 16.25 -2.89
C SER A 56 4.66 17.26 -3.16
N ILE A 57 4.63 17.93 -4.32
CA ILE A 57 5.59 18.99 -4.66
C ILE A 57 5.48 20.16 -3.67
N LYS A 58 4.26 20.58 -3.32
CA LYS A 58 4.03 21.64 -2.34
C LYS A 58 4.63 21.31 -0.97
N ASN A 59 4.56 20.04 -0.57
CA ASN A 59 5.09 19.54 0.70
C ASN A 59 6.61 19.23 0.66
N ARG A 60 7.32 19.60 -0.43
CA ARG A 60 8.75 19.31 -0.64
C ARG A 60 9.10 17.82 -0.51
N PHE A 61 8.17 16.95 -0.91
CA PHE A 61 8.37 15.52 -0.85
C PHE A 61 7.98 14.90 -2.19
N ALA A 62 8.95 14.45 -2.97
CA ALA A 62 8.73 13.72 -4.21
C ALA A 62 8.18 12.31 -3.95
N ASN A 63 6.90 12.09 -4.29
CA ASN A 63 6.22 10.79 -4.25
C ASN A 63 6.13 10.14 -5.63
N MET A 64 5.78 8.85 -5.69
CA MET A 64 5.56 8.12 -6.95
C MET A 64 4.61 8.85 -7.92
N CYS A 65 3.60 9.55 -7.38
CA CYS A 65 2.69 10.36 -8.18
C CYS A 65 3.42 11.45 -8.97
N VAL A 66 4.46 12.08 -8.43
CA VAL A 66 5.22 13.14 -9.11
C VAL A 66 5.91 12.59 -10.36
N LEU A 67 6.61 11.46 -10.24
CA LEU A 67 7.35 10.86 -11.34
C LEU A 67 6.42 10.31 -12.43
N ILE A 68 5.35 9.61 -12.02
CA ILE A 68 4.30 9.14 -12.93
C ILE A 68 3.68 10.35 -13.64
N SER A 69 3.32 11.41 -12.90
CA SER A 69 2.77 12.67 -13.42
C SER A 69 3.66 13.32 -14.46
N LEU A 70 4.94 13.50 -14.13
CA LEU A 70 5.93 14.15 -14.99
C LEU A 70 6.21 13.33 -16.26
N GLY A 71 6.41 12.01 -16.14
CA GLY A 71 6.74 11.13 -17.27
C GLY A 71 5.65 11.08 -18.33
N THR A 72 4.38 10.93 -17.95
CA THR A 72 3.29 10.90 -18.93
C THR A 72 2.94 12.29 -19.44
N PHE A 73 3.07 13.37 -18.65
CA PHE A 73 2.91 14.71 -19.22
C PHE A 73 3.98 15.00 -20.26
N ALA A 74 5.24 14.64 -19.98
CA ALA A 74 6.33 14.78 -20.93
C ALA A 74 6.09 13.97 -22.21
N ALA A 75 5.70 12.69 -22.08
CA ALA A 75 5.36 11.83 -23.20
C ALA A 75 4.14 12.33 -24.00
N TYR A 76 3.12 12.83 -23.31
CA TYR A 76 1.90 13.37 -23.93
C TYR A 76 2.17 14.67 -24.68
N ILE A 77 2.90 15.62 -24.07
CA ILE A 77 3.26 16.90 -24.71
C ILE A 77 4.14 16.64 -25.94
N TYR A 78 5.16 15.80 -25.82
CA TYR A 78 6.01 15.42 -26.96
C TYR A 78 5.19 14.78 -28.08
N GLY A 79 4.29 13.85 -27.75
CA GLY A 79 3.41 13.21 -28.72
C GLY A 79 2.54 14.23 -29.46
N ASN A 80 1.90 15.17 -28.76
CA ASN A 80 1.08 16.21 -29.38
C ASN A 80 1.87 17.11 -30.32
N LEU A 81 3.07 17.55 -29.90
CA LEU A 81 3.96 18.36 -30.74
C LEU A 81 4.38 17.62 -32.01
N ALA A 82 4.65 16.32 -31.91
CA ALA A 82 4.99 15.48 -33.06
C ALA A 82 3.83 15.36 -34.07
N VAL A 83 2.59 15.21 -33.62
CA VAL A 83 1.41 15.11 -34.49
C VAL A 83 1.11 16.41 -35.23
N GLN A 84 1.35 17.56 -34.59
CA GLN A 84 1.13 18.86 -35.21
C GLN A 84 2.21 19.25 -36.23
N GLY A 85 3.21 18.37 -36.46
CA GLY A 85 4.30 18.64 -37.40
C GLY A 85 5.23 19.78 -36.97
N ILE A 86 5.09 20.25 -35.73
CA ILE A 86 5.95 21.28 -35.16
C ILE A 86 7.32 20.61 -34.96
N PHE A 87 8.35 21.16 -35.60
CA PHE A 87 9.75 20.69 -35.56
C PHE A 87 10.12 19.41 -36.36
N ALA A 88 9.33 18.98 -37.36
CA ALA A 88 9.70 17.84 -38.24
C ALA A 88 10.11 16.55 -37.48
N LEU A 89 9.40 16.26 -36.38
CA LEU A 89 9.69 15.14 -35.49
C LEU A 89 9.38 13.78 -36.17
N PRO A 90 10.25 12.77 -36.05
CA PRO A 90 10.00 11.43 -36.60
C PRO A 90 8.83 10.72 -35.89
N GLU A 91 8.15 9.84 -36.64
CA GLU A 91 6.82 9.21 -36.42
C GLU A 91 6.60 8.44 -35.10
N HIS A 92 7.61 8.29 -34.25
CA HIS A 92 7.49 7.52 -33.00
C HIS A 92 6.88 8.38 -31.88
N ALA A 93 5.56 8.53 -31.89
CA ALA A 93 4.82 9.20 -30.84
C ALA A 93 4.76 8.35 -29.56
N PHE A 94 5.18 8.92 -28.42
CA PHE A 94 5.14 8.29 -27.08
C PHE A 94 3.73 8.19 -26.48
N PHE A 95 2.68 8.27 -27.30
CA PHE A 95 1.31 8.17 -26.79
C PHE A 95 1.06 6.80 -26.16
N MET A 96 1.61 5.71 -26.73
CA MET A 96 1.40 4.36 -26.20
C MET A 96 2.02 4.22 -24.82
N THR A 97 3.24 4.71 -24.64
CA THR A 97 3.90 4.72 -23.33
C THR A 97 3.10 5.56 -22.34
N ALA A 98 2.56 6.72 -22.75
CA ALA A 98 1.73 7.54 -21.88
C ALA A 98 0.49 6.78 -21.39
N VAL A 99 -0.30 6.20 -22.32
CA VAL A 99 -1.52 5.43 -22.00
C VAL A 99 -1.23 4.19 -21.17
N MET A 100 -0.14 3.49 -21.47
CA MET A 100 0.31 2.30 -20.73
C MET A 100 0.66 2.66 -19.29
N LEU A 101 1.44 3.73 -19.06
CA LEU A 101 1.77 4.22 -17.71
C LEU A 101 0.50 4.54 -16.89
N VAL A 102 -0.48 5.23 -17.48
CA VAL A 102 -1.76 5.55 -16.79
C VAL A 102 -2.54 4.28 -16.44
N THR A 103 -2.57 3.32 -17.36
CA THR A 103 -3.31 2.08 -17.18
C THR A 103 -2.72 1.24 -16.06
N PHE A 104 -1.40 1.03 -16.07
CA PHE A 104 -0.72 0.26 -15.03
C PHE A 104 -0.82 0.91 -13.65
N SER A 105 -0.71 2.24 -13.57
CA SER A 105 -0.86 2.94 -12.28
C SER A 105 -2.26 2.79 -11.70
N HIS A 106 -3.31 2.86 -12.53
CA HIS A 106 -4.69 2.64 -12.10
C HIS A 106 -4.95 1.23 -11.59
N ILE A 107 -4.38 0.23 -12.26
CA ILE A 107 -4.59 -1.16 -11.83
C ILE A 107 -3.97 -1.37 -10.43
N GLY A 108 -2.82 -0.77 -10.15
CA GLY A 108 -2.20 -0.83 -8.82
C GLY A 108 -3.11 -0.26 -7.73
N GLU A 109 -3.66 0.94 -7.95
CA GLU A 109 -4.60 1.58 -7.00
C GLU A 109 -5.89 0.76 -6.84
N TYR A 110 -6.42 0.24 -7.94
CA TYR A 110 -7.60 -0.62 -7.95
C TYR A 110 -7.41 -1.88 -7.10
N MET A 111 -6.24 -2.52 -7.19
CA MET A 111 -5.89 -3.66 -6.34
C MET A 111 -5.85 -3.24 -4.86
N GLY A 112 -5.28 -2.08 -4.55
CA GLY A 112 -5.27 -1.53 -3.19
C GLY A 112 -6.66 -1.30 -2.60
N GLU A 113 -7.58 -0.71 -3.36
CA GLU A 113 -8.97 -0.54 -2.90
C GLU A 113 -9.72 -1.87 -2.75
N ARG A 114 -9.45 -2.84 -3.63
CA ARG A 114 -10.06 -4.18 -3.59
C ARG A 114 -9.74 -4.92 -2.31
N VAL A 115 -8.53 -4.77 -1.76
CA VAL A 115 -8.14 -5.37 -0.48
C VAL A 115 -9.04 -4.88 0.65
N LYS A 116 -9.22 -3.55 0.78
CA LYS A 116 -10.09 -2.95 1.81
C LYS A 116 -11.53 -3.46 1.71
N LYS A 117 -12.10 -3.40 0.49
CA LYS A 117 -13.51 -3.78 0.24
C LYS A 117 -13.80 -5.26 0.50
N ARG A 118 -12.84 -6.16 0.30
CA ARG A 118 -13.01 -7.61 0.48
C ARG A 118 -12.97 -8.02 1.96
N ALA A 119 -12.10 -7.40 2.75
CA ALA A 119 -12.09 -7.57 4.21
C ALA A 119 -13.45 -7.17 4.80
N ASP A 120 -13.96 -6.01 4.39
CA ASP A 120 -15.28 -5.53 4.80
C ASP A 120 -16.44 -6.44 4.36
N TRP A 121 -16.33 -7.04 3.17
CA TRP A 121 -17.37 -7.95 2.66
C TRP A 121 -17.41 -9.26 3.45
N VAL A 122 -16.27 -9.85 3.79
CA VAL A 122 -16.23 -11.08 4.61
C VAL A 122 -16.83 -10.83 5.99
N LEU A 123 -16.53 -9.68 6.60
CA LEU A 123 -17.15 -9.28 7.87
C LEU A 123 -18.67 -9.20 7.75
N ARG A 124 -19.20 -8.62 6.67
CA ARG A 124 -20.66 -8.52 6.43
C ARG A 124 -21.31 -9.88 6.17
N ASN A 125 -20.69 -10.73 5.36
CA ASN A 125 -21.24 -12.03 4.97
C ASN A 125 -21.13 -13.10 6.08
N SER A 126 -20.29 -12.91 7.09
CA SER A 126 -20.30 -13.72 8.32
C SER A 126 -21.36 -13.29 9.35
N MET A 127 -22.09 -12.20 9.09
CA MET A 127 -23.08 -11.61 10.00
C MET A 127 -24.50 -11.76 9.45
N GLU A 128 -25.00 -12.99 9.35
CA GLU A 128 -26.45 -13.20 9.39
C GLU A 128 -26.91 -13.19 10.86
N LEU A 129 -27.15 -12.00 11.42
CA LEU A 129 -28.22 -11.71 12.40
C LEU A 129 -28.24 -10.21 12.76
N LYS A 130 -29.29 -9.54 12.25
CA LYS A 130 -29.90 -8.26 12.66
C LYS A 130 -29.00 -7.15 13.25
N THR A 131 -28.78 -6.09 12.47
CA THR A 131 -29.61 -4.89 12.61
C THR A 131 -29.54 -4.01 11.36
N ASN A 132 -30.72 -3.63 10.88
CA ASN A 132 -30.90 -2.78 9.71
C ASN A 132 -30.70 -1.32 10.13
N ARG A 133 -29.48 -0.81 10.01
CA ARG A 133 -29.23 0.64 9.97
C ARG A 133 -28.19 0.97 8.91
N PRO A 134 -28.44 1.99 8.07
CA PRO A 134 -27.48 2.38 7.05
C PRO A 134 -26.26 3.00 7.73
N SER A 135 -25.10 2.37 7.56
CA SER A 135 -23.83 3.01 7.89
C SER A 135 -23.66 4.22 6.98
N VAL A 136 -23.86 5.41 7.52
CA VAL A 136 -23.53 6.68 6.87
C VAL A 136 -22.04 6.63 6.57
N LEU A 137 -21.70 6.52 5.28
CA LEU A 137 -20.35 6.64 4.79
C LEU A 137 -19.93 8.10 5.02
N ILE A 138 -19.30 8.38 6.15
CA ILE A 138 -18.74 9.71 6.42
C ILE A 138 -17.67 9.93 5.36
N ARG A 139 -18.03 10.75 4.37
CA ARG A 139 -17.18 11.30 3.33
C ARG A 139 -16.25 12.35 3.93
N GLY A 140 -15.59 12.03 5.04
CA GLY A 140 -14.46 12.75 5.58
C GLY A 140 -13.23 12.14 4.94
N LYS A 141 -12.31 12.97 4.46
CA LYS A 141 -10.98 12.55 4.01
C LYS A 141 -10.45 11.48 4.98
N GLU A 142 -10.42 10.21 4.56
CA GLU A 142 -9.60 9.21 5.22
C GLU A 142 -8.18 9.77 5.14
N TYR A 143 -7.71 10.38 6.23
CA TYR A 143 -6.30 10.63 6.40
C TYR A 143 -5.68 9.24 6.36
N MET A 144 -5.08 8.91 5.22
CA MET A 144 -4.29 7.72 5.04
C MET A 144 -3.14 7.84 6.03
N ASP A 145 -3.28 7.28 7.24
CA ASP A 145 -2.15 7.02 8.13
C ASP A 145 -1.23 6.06 7.37
N HIS A 146 -0.24 6.62 6.67
CA HIS A 146 0.73 5.84 5.93
C HIS A 146 1.54 5.06 6.96
N GLY A 147 1.39 3.75 6.91
CA GLY A 147 2.22 2.82 7.66
C GLY A 147 3.72 3.11 7.43
N HIS A 148 4.55 2.62 8.34
CA HIS A 148 6.00 2.83 8.29
C HIS A 148 6.65 2.23 7.02
N SER A 149 6.11 1.15 6.44
CA SER A 149 6.58 0.59 5.17
C SER A 149 6.15 1.44 3.97
N LEU A 150 4.96 2.06 3.98
CA LEU A 150 4.63 3.09 2.99
C LEU A 150 5.59 4.27 3.10
N ARG A 151 5.92 4.75 4.30
CA ARG A 151 6.93 5.82 4.49
C ARG A 151 8.35 5.41 4.06
N PHE A 152 8.72 4.13 4.23
CA PHE A 152 9.99 3.61 3.72
C PHE A 152 9.99 3.59 2.19
N ILE A 153 8.93 3.06 1.58
CA ILE A 153 8.72 3.06 0.14
C ILE A 153 8.74 4.50 -0.38
N ASP A 154 8.06 5.43 0.28
CA ASP A 154 8.02 6.83 -0.10
C ASP A 154 9.39 7.50 0.04
N ARG A 155 10.18 7.16 1.08
CA ARG A 155 11.55 7.70 1.27
C ARG A 155 12.55 7.15 0.25
N VAL A 156 12.47 5.85 -0.03
CA VAL A 156 13.28 5.21 -1.07
C VAL A 156 12.89 5.76 -2.43
N SER A 157 11.58 5.88 -2.70
CA SER A 157 11.03 6.46 -3.93
C SER A 157 11.47 7.90 -4.08
N HIS A 158 11.42 8.72 -3.03
CA HIS A 158 11.88 10.11 -3.06
C HIS A 158 13.32 10.24 -3.56
N THR A 159 14.21 9.42 -2.99
CA THR A 159 15.63 9.42 -3.35
C THR A 159 15.81 8.96 -4.81
N PHE A 160 15.14 7.88 -5.19
CA PHE A 160 15.14 7.36 -6.55
C PHE A 160 14.60 8.37 -7.59
N ILE A 161 13.52 9.09 -7.27
CA ILE A 161 12.90 10.08 -8.15
C ILE A 161 13.86 11.25 -8.40
N LEU A 162 14.54 11.73 -7.35
CA LEU A 162 15.55 12.79 -7.50
C LEU A 162 16.72 12.34 -8.40
N ILE A 163 17.16 11.09 -8.24
CA ILE A 163 18.19 10.50 -9.09
C ILE A 163 17.69 10.39 -10.54
N ALA A 164 16.47 9.90 -10.78
CA ALA A 164 15.89 9.73 -12.10
C ALA A 164 15.72 11.07 -12.84
N VAL A 165 15.17 12.09 -12.17
CA VAL A 165 15.04 13.43 -12.73
C VAL A 165 16.42 14.06 -12.97
N GLY A 166 17.35 13.90 -12.03
CA GLY A 166 18.73 14.36 -12.20
C GLY A 166 19.41 13.73 -13.42
N LEU A 167 19.28 12.41 -13.57
CA LEU A 167 19.84 11.67 -14.71
C LEU A 167 19.19 12.08 -16.04
N SER A 168 17.88 12.35 -16.05
CA SER A 168 17.15 12.86 -17.23
C SER A 168 17.67 14.25 -17.67
N VAL A 169 17.95 15.15 -16.72
CA VAL A 169 18.56 16.47 -17.00
C VAL A 169 20.00 16.32 -17.47
N VAL A 170 20.81 15.48 -16.80
CA VAL A 170 22.19 15.21 -17.22
C VAL A 170 22.22 14.63 -18.64
N THR A 171 21.30 13.72 -18.96
CA THR A 171 21.17 13.15 -20.31
C THR A 171 20.87 14.23 -21.34
N PHE A 172 19.94 15.14 -21.03
CA PHE A 172 19.64 16.28 -21.90
C PHE A 172 20.87 17.15 -22.17
N VAL A 173 21.58 17.54 -21.10
CA VAL A 173 22.78 18.39 -21.18
C VAL A 173 23.91 17.70 -21.96
N CYS A 174 24.16 16.42 -21.69
CA CYS A 174 25.18 15.64 -22.39
C CYS A 174 24.88 15.53 -23.90
N TRP A 175 23.64 15.23 -24.27
CA TRP A 175 23.26 15.15 -25.68
C TRP A 175 23.29 16.51 -26.38
N TYR A 176 22.93 17.57 -25.67
CA TYR A 176 22.94 18.92 -26.21
C TYR A 176 24.36 19.47 -26.44
N PHE A 177 25.29 19.26 -25.51
CA PHE A 177 26.64 19.85 -25.59
C PHE A 177 27.70 18.93 -26.20
N PHE A 178 27.67 17.61 -25.91
CA PHE A 178 28.75 16.71 -26.31
C PHE A 178 28.42 15.86 -27.53
N PHE A 179 27.17 15.41 -27.66
CA PHE A 179 26.74 14.49 -28.73
C PHE A 179 25.95 15.16 -29.86
N TYR A 180 25.99 16.50 -29.96
CA TYR A 180 25.24 17.24 -30.98
C TYR A 180 25.60 16.80 -32.41
N HIS A 181 26.85 16.40 -32.66
CA HIS A 181 27.31 15.95 -33.98
C HIS A 181 26.70 14.60 -34.40
N LEU A 182 26.29 13.74 -33.46
CA LEU A 182 25.67 12.44 -33.77
C LEU A 182 24.15 12.54 -33.97
N ALA A 183 23.54 13.68 -33.64
CA ALA A 183 22.10 13.81 -33.49
C ALA A 183 21.34 14.26 -34.77
N GLY A 184 22.02 14.30 -35.92
CA GLY A 184 21.41 14.57 -37.22
C GLY A 184 20.90 16.00 -37.41
N GLU A 185 19.81 16.16 -38.18
CA GLU A 185 19.25 17.47 -38.57
C GLU A 185 18.64 18.27 -37.39
N TYR A 186 18.27 17.61 -36.28
CA TYR A 186 17.61 18.24 -35.13
C TYR A 186 18.20 17.81 -33.76
N PRO A 187 19.40 18.31 -33.40
CA PRO A 187 20.13 17.85 -32.21
C PRO A 187 19.43 18.14 -30.88
N SER A 188 18.73 19.28 -30.75
CA SER A 188 18.01 19.65 -29.53
C SER A 188 16.78 18.77 -29.26
N LEU A 189 16.04 18.40 -30.31
CA LEU A 189 14.88 17.51 -30.22
C LEU A 189 15.29 16.09 -29.86
N TRP A 190 16.42 15.64 -30.42
CA TRP A 190 16.98 14.34 -30.08
C TRP A 190 17.40 14.28 -28.60
N ALA A 191 18.06 15.32 -28.10
CA ALA A 191 18.39 15.44 -26.69
C ALA A 191 17.14 15.42 -25.78
N LEU A 192 16.08 16.14 -26.17
CA LEU A 192 14.79 16.13 -25.47
C LEU A 192 14.15 14.74 -25.49
N LYS A 193 14.14 14.07 -26.65
CA LYS A 193 13.61 12.70 -26.81
C LYS A 193 14.32 11.72 -25.88
N MET A 194 15.65 11.77 -25.82
CA MET A 194 16.44 10.90 -24.93
C MET A 194 16.20 11.22 -23.44
N SER A 195 16.09 12.50 -23.09
CA SER A 195 15.75 12.93 -21.74
C SER A 195 14.38 12.42 -21.27
N ILE A 196 13.36 12.52 -22.14
CA ILE A 196 12.02 12.00 -21.87
C ILE A 196 12.03 10.48 -21.78
N ALA A 197 12.79 9.79 -22.65
CA ALA A 197 12.92 8.34 -22.60
C ALA A 197 13.50 7.86 -21.26
N VAL A 198 14.57 8.50 -20.76
CA VAL A 198 15.14 8.21 -19.44
C VAL A 198 14.10 8.40 -18.33
N LEU A 199 13.32 9.49 -18.39
CA LEU A 199 12.29 9.77 -17.39
C LEU A 199 11.15 8.73 -17.41
N VAL A 200 10.72 8.32 -18.61
CA VAL A 200 9.64 7.34 -18.81
C VAL A 200 10.08 5.95 -18.39
N ILE A 201 11.30 5.53 -18.73
CA ILE A 201 11.86 4.23 -18.37
C ILE A 201 12.09 4.15 -16.86
N ALA A 202 12.50 5.25 -16.21
CA ALA A 202 12.67 5.30 -14.76
C ALA A 202 11.34 5.23 -13.99
N CYS A 203 10.18 5.24 -14.64
CA CYS A 203 8.89 5.22 -13.95
C CYS A 203 8.64 3.86 -13.27
N PRO A 204 8.54 3.78 -11.92
CA PRO A 204 8.52 2.52 -11.19
C PRO A 204 7.09 1.93 -11.11
N CYS A 205 6.51 1.59 -12.26
CA CYS A 205 5.14 1.07 -12.34
C CYS A 205 4.94 -0.24 -11.59
N SER A 206 6.00 -1.04 -11.45
CA SER A 206 6.04 -2.28 -10.66
C SER A 206 5.73 -2.03 -9.18
N LEU A 207 6.28 -0.96 -8.60
CA LEU A 207 6.11 -0.63 -7.17
C LEU A 207 4.66 -0.34 -6.80
N CYS A 208 3.86 0.20 -7.73
CA CYS A 208 2.45 0.45 -7.50
C CYS A 208 1.63 -0.82 -7.25
N TRP A 209 2.14 -1.99 -7.63
CA TRP A 209 1.44 -3.28 -7.48
C TRP A 209 1.94 -4.11 -6.31
N VAL A 210 3.22 -4.00 -5.93
CA VAL A 210 3.85 -4.86 -4.91
C VAL A 210 3.09 -4.85 -3.60
N THR A 211 2.94 -3.67 -2.98
CA THR A 211 2.31 -3.53 -1.66
C THR A 211 0.84 -4.02 -1.62
N PRO A 212 -0.04 -3.60 -2.56
CA PRO A 212 -1.41 -4.11 -2.57
C PRO A 212 -1.48 -5.60 -2.92
N ALA A 213 -0.61 -6.13 -3.79
CA ALA A 213 -0.60 -7.56 -4.13
C ALA A 213 -0.21 -8.43 -2.93
N ALA A 214 0.89 -8.10 -2.24
CA ALA A 214 1.34 -8.86 -1.08
C ALA A 214 0.33 -8.81 0.07
N THR A 215 -0.23 -7.62 0.38
CA THR A 215 -1.27 -7.50 1.41
C THR A 215 -2.57 -8.23 1.02
N MET A 216 -2.90 -8.30 -0.26
CA MET A 216 -4.03 -9.09 -0.77
C MET A 216 -3.82 -10.59 -0.55
N VAL A 217 -2.64 -11.11 -0.90
CA VAL A 217 -2.28 -12.52 -0.71
C VAL A 217 -2.23 -12.85 0.78
N ALA A 218 -1.60 -12.00 1.60
CA ALA A 218 -1.51 -12.17 3.04
C ALA A 218 -2.89 -12.17 3.71
N SER A 219 -3.76 -11.22 3.37
CA SER A 219 -5.14 -11.18 3.86
C SER A 219 -5.90 -12.47 3.49
N ARG A 220 -5.69 -13.00 2.29
CA ARG A 220 -6.32 -14.26 1.87
C ARG A 220 -5.79 -15.47 2.62
N ILE A 221 -4.48 -15.53 2.87
CA ILE A 221 -3.88 -16.57 3.71
C ILE A 221 -4.46 -16.49 5.14
N GLY A 222 -4.58 -15.29 5.70
CA GLY A 222 -5.20 -15.06 7.01
C GLY A 222 -6.63 -15.58 7.07
N LEU A 223 -7.45 -15.25 6.07
CA LEU A 223 -8.85 -15.71 6.00
C LEU A 223 -8.97 -17.24 5.96
N ASN A 224 -8.08 -17.94 5.25
CA ASN A 224 -8.04 -19.41 5.25
C ASN A 224 -7.70 -20.00 6.62
N HIS A 225 -7.01 -19.24 7.47
CA HIS A 225 -6.72 -19.57 8.86
C HIS A 225 -7.74 -18.98 9.85
N SER A 226 -8.85 -18.41 9.37
CA SER A 226 -9.87 -17.76 10.22
C SER A 226 -9.36 -16.52 10.98
N ILE A 227 -8.37 -15.84 10.39
CA ILE A 227 -7.76 -14.58 10.86
C ILE A 227 -8.22 -13.46 9.91
N ILE A 228 -8.89 -12.44 10.43
CA ILE A 228 -9.34 -11.28 9.66
C ILE A 228 -8.50 -10.07 10.06
N ILE A 229 -7.92 -9.40 9.08
CA ILE A 229 -7.14 -8.16 9.28
C ILE A 229 -7.87 -7.04 8.53
N LYS A 230 -8.25 -5.96 9.23
CA LYS A 230 -9.09 -4.89 8.66
C LYS A 230 -8.34 -3.90 7.78
N HIS A 231 -7.11 -3.56 8.17
CA HIS A 231 -6.31 -2.54 7.50
C HIS A 231 -4.95 -3.09 7.06
N SER A 232 -4.45 -2.64 5.91
CA SER A 232 -3.13 -3.03 5.40
C SER A 232 -2.00 -2.60 6.33
N THR A 233 -2.15 -1.45 6.98
CA THR A 233 -1.19 -0.90 7.95
C THR A 233 -1.02 -1.79 9.19
N THR A 234 -2.02 -2.61 9.51
CA THR A 234 -1.96 -3.54 10.63
C THR A 234 -0.89 -4.63 10.43
N PHE A 235 -0.63 -5.06 9.18
CA PHE A 235 0.46 -6.00 8.87
C PHE A 235 1.84 -5.44 9.26
N GLU A 236 2.01 -4.13 9.12
CA GLU A 236 3.26 -3.46 9.48
C GLU A 236 3.38 -3.27 10.99
N LYS A 237 2.31 -2.77 11.63
CA LYS A 237 2.28 -2.57 13.08
C LYS A 237 2.51 -3.87 13.85
N ILE A 238 1.98 -5.01 13.35
CA ILE A 238 2.23 -6.31 13.98
C ILE A 238 3.61 -6.88 13.66
N ALA A 239 4.23 -6.52 12.53
CA ALA A 239 5.58 -6.97 12.20
C ALA A 239 6.62 -6.34 13.14
N GLU A 240 6.42 -5.07 13.52
CA GLU A 240 7.30 -4.29 14.41
C GLU A 240 7.02 -4.53 15.90
N LEU A 241 6.07 -5.41 16.22
CA LEU A 241 5.61 -5.62 17.59
C LEU A 241 6.73 -6.11 18.50
N ASN A 242 6.92 -5.41 19.62
CA ASN A 242 7.93 -5.74 20.63
C ASN A 242 7.30 -6.37 21.87
N VAL A 243 6.13 -5.88 22.27
CA VAL A 243 5.43 -6.31 23.49
C VAL A 243 4.03 -6.75 23.13
N LEU A 244 3.64 -7.93 23.59
CA LEU A 244 2.27 -8.42 23.46
C LEU A 244 1.66 -8.61 24.84
N VAL A 245 0.60 -7.84 25.10
CA VAL A 245 -0.17 -7.84 26.34
C VAL A 245 -1.38 -8.75 26.16
N PHE A 246 -1.52 -9.77 27.02
CA PHE A 246 -2.69 -10.64 27.08
C PHE A 246 -3.59 -10.20 28.22
N ASP A 247 -4.75 -9.65 27.90
CA ASP A 247 -5.83 -9.35 28.86
C ASP A 247 -6.83 -10.51 28.85
N MET A 248 -6.39 -11.65 29.37
CA MET A 248 -7.19 -12.87 29.46
C MET A 248 -6.53 -13.88 30.39
N ASN A 249 -7.31 -14.91 30.74
CA ASN A 249 -6.81 -16.09 31.43
C ASN A 249 -6.54 -17.24 30.44
N GLY A 250 -5.70 -18.20 30.83
CA GLY A 250 -5.52 -19.44 30.06
C GLY A 250 -4.43 -19.41 28.98
N LEU A 251 -3.43 -18.55 29.11
CA LEU A 251 -2.25 -18.56 28.23
C LEU A 251 -1.52 -19.90 28.32
N LYS A 252 -1.06 -20.46 27.19
CA LYS A 252 -0.34 -21.74 27.14
C LYS A 252 1.17 -21.51 27.00
N GLN A 253 1.97 -22.42 27.55
CA GLN A 253 3.44 -22.35 27.49
C GLN A 253 3.96 -22.41 26.05
N ASP A 254 3.33 -23.22 25.19
CA ASP A 254 3.71 -23.32 23.77
C ASP A 254 3.59 -21.97 23.04
N VAL A 255 2.53 -21.21 23.32
CA VAL A 255 2.30 -19.87 22.72
C VAL A 255 3.40 -18.91 23.17
N LEU A 256 3.71 -18.88 24.47
CA LEU A 256 4.80 -18.07 25.00
C LEU A 256 6.14 -18.41 24.36
N LEU A 257 6.45 -19.70 24.22
CA LEU A 257 7.73 -20.14 23.68
C LEU A 257 7.90 -19.71 22.22
N HIS A 258 6.83 -19.75 21.42
CA HIS A 258 6.86 -19.23 20.05
C HIS A 258 7.01 -17.71 20.00
N LEU A 259 6.29 -16.96 20.83
CA LEU A 259 6.41 -15.49 20.90
C LEU A 259 7.80 -15.04 21.37
N LYS A 260 8.37 -15.71 22.37
CA LYS A 260 9.72 -15.45 22.86
C LYS A 260 10.79 -15.77 21.83
N ARG A 261 10.65 -16.88 21.07
CA ARG A 261 11.54 -17.17 19.92
C ARG A 261 11.48 -16.08 18.84
N MET A 262 10.36 -15.37 18.74
CA MET A 262 10.20 -14.22 17.86
C MET A 262 10.74 -12.92 18.48
N GLY A 263 11.30 -12.95 19.69
CA GLY A 263 11.80 -11.77 20.40
C GLY A 263 10.69 -10.85 20.91
N ILE A 264 9.47 -11.36 21.08
CA ILE A 264 8.35 -10.61 21.62
C ILE A 264 8.29 -10.83 23.12
N ARG A 265 8.29 -9.73 23.87
CA ARG A 265 8.07 -9.74 25.31
C ARG A 265 6.59 -9.95 25.59
N VAL A 266 6.26 -10.92 26.44
CA VAL A 266 4.88 -11.25 26.75
C VAL A 266 4.52 -10.78 28.14
N VAL A 267 3.46 -9.96 28.20
CA VAL A 267 2.91 -9.40 29.44
C VAL A 267 1.51 -9.95 29.63
N MET A 268 1.18 -10.39 30.84
CA MET A 268 -0.16 -10.86 31.17
C MET A 268 -0.86 -9.87 32.10
N MET A 269 -2.11 -9.53 31.79
CA MET A 269 -3.01 -8.76 32.63
C MET A 269 -4.20 -9.62 32.97
N THR A 270 -4.56 -9.68 34.24
CA THR A 270 -5.74 -10.40 34.69
C THR A 270 -6.45 -9.65 35.81
N GLU A 271 -7.77 -9.76 35.83
CA GLU A 271 -8.63 -9.25 36.90
C GLU A 271 -8.69 -10.23 38.09
N ASP A 272 -8.14 -11.43 37.94
CA ASP A 272 -8.14 -12.46 38.97
C ASP A 272 -7.18 -12.15 40.13
N ARG A 273 -7.50 -12.78 41.27
CA ARG A 273 -6.69 -12.71 42.48
C ARG A 273 -5.32 -13.36 42.27
N GLU A 274 -4.30 -12.77 42.87
CA GLU A 274 -2.90 -13.17 42.76
C GLU A 274 -2.65 -14.66 43.05
N GLN A 275 -3.39 -15.24 44.00
CA GLN A 275 -3.27 -16.67 44.33
C GLN A 275 -3.59 -17.58 43.13
N THR A 276 -4.64 -17.29 42.36
CA THR A 276 -5.05 -18.10 41.19
C THR A 276 -4.04 -17.96 40.05
N THR A 277 -3.52 -16.76 39.85
CA THR A 277 -2.62 -16.45 38.73
C THR A 277 -1.19 -16.87 38.99
N ARG A 278 -0.71 -16.86 40.25
CA ARG A 278 0.64 -17.34 40.59
C ARG A 278 0.86 -18.79 40.14
N PHE A 279 -0.12 -19.67 40.34
CA PHE A 279 -0.04 -21.06 39.87
C PHE A 279 -0.01 -21.19 38.34
N ALA A 280 -0.76 -20.34 37.64
CA ALA A 280 -0.71 -20.29 36.18
C ALA A 280 0.66 -19.76 35.70
N VAL A 281 1.14 -18.65 36.24
CA VAL A 281 2.36 -17.97 35.76
C VAL A 281 3.64 -18.74 36.10
N SER A 282 3.70 -19.39 37.27
CA SER A 282 4.89 -20.11 37.73
C SER A 282 5.29 -21.28 36.82
N GLY A 283 4.35 -21.85 36.07
CA GLY A 283 4.61 -22.94 35.13
C GLY A 283 4.91 -22.49 33.70
N ILE A 284 4.56 -21.26 33.32
CA ILE A 284 4.48 -20.84 31.91
C ILE A 284 5.63 -19.89 31.54
N GLY A 285 6.14 -19.08 32.49
CA GLY A 285 7.32 -18.23 32.27
C GLY A 285 7.04 -16.92 31.51
N VAL A 286 5.98 -16.21 31.90
CA VAL A 286 5.63 -14.86 31.41
C VAL A 286 6.70 -13.84 31.84
N ASP A 287 6.97 -12.79 31.06
CA ASP A 287 8.01 -11.79 31.39
C ASP A 287 7.55 -10.80 32.47
N GLU A 288 6.30 -10.35 32.41
CA GLU A 288 5.65 -9.55 33.46
C GLU A 288 4.17 -9.95 33.57
N HIS A 289 3.62 -9.96 34.79
CA HIS A 289 2.20 -10.19 35.01
C HIS A 289 1.64 -9.16 36.00
N TYR A 290 0.39 -8.76 35.77
CA TYR A 290 -0.34 -7.81 36.60
C TYR A 290 -1.68 -8.42 36.99
N ASN A 291 -2.00 -8.31 38.28
CA ASN A 291 -3.15 -8.92 38.90
C ASN A 291 -4.11 -7.86 39.43
N ARG A 292 -5.40 -8.16 39.37
CA ARG A 292 -6.45 -7.32 39.96
C ARG A 292 -6.40 -5.88 39.46
N ILE A 293 -6.02 -5.73 38.19
CA ILE A 293 -5.71 -4.46 37.56
C ILE A 293 -6.99 -3.76 37.09
N SER A 294 -7.16 -2.49 37.44
CA SER A 294 -8.29 -1.67 36.98
C SER A 294 -8.10 -1.23 35.51
N PRO A 295 -9.17 -0.80 34.81
CA PRO A 295 -9.04 -0.33 33.43
C PRO A 295 -8.02 0.80 33.25
N ASP A 296 -7.94 1.76 34.19
CA ASP A 296 -6.99 2.87 34.13
C ASP A 296 -5.53 2.40 34.35
N GLU A 297 -5.32 1.37 35.16
CA GLU A 297 -4.00 0.76 35.33
C GLU A 297 -3.58 -0.07 34.11
N LYS A 298 -4.51 -0.80 33.47
CA LYS A 298 -4.24 -1.49 32.19
C LYS A 298 -3.71 -0.49 31.15
N ARG A 299 -4.33 0.69 31.08
CA ARG A 299 -3.89 1.82 30.24
C ARG A 299 -2.48 2.29 30.62
N ALA A 300 -2.21 2.50 31.90
CA ALA A 300 -0.91 2.96 32.36
C ALA A 300 0.24 1.99 32.01
N VAL A 301 -0.02 0.68 32.04
CA VAL A 301 0.97 -0.33 31.64
C VAL A 301 1.25 -0.27 30.14
N ILE A 302 0.22 -0.13 29.29
CA ILE A 302 0.40 0.04 27.84
C ILE A 302 1.22 1.30 27.55
N GLU A 303 0.84 2.43 28.15
CA GLU A 303 1.55 3.70 27.99
C GLU A 303 3.00 3.63 28.47
N ARG A 304 3.28 2.91 29.55
CA ARG A 304 4.64 2.71 30.05
C ARG A 304 5.53 2.07 29.00
N PHE A 305 5.06 1.03 28.32
CA PHE A 305 5.82 0.37 27.25
C PHE A 305 5.93 1.26 25.99
N GLN A 306 4.86 1.97 25.63
CA GLN A 306 4.89 2.92 24.53
C GLN A 306 5.87 4.08 24.76
N ARG A 307 5.97 4.60 25.99
CA ARG A 307 6.95 5.63 26.38
C ARG A 307 8.39 5.15 26.31
N GLN A 308 8.62 3.84 26.42
CA GLN A 308 9.93 3.22 26.20
C GLN A 308 10.25 3.02 24.70
N GLY A 309 9.39 3.51 23.79
CA GLY A 309 9.55 3.39 22.35
C GLY A 309 9.20 2.00 21.81
N MET A 310 8.60 1.12 22.62
CA MET A 310 8.18 -0.21 22.18
C MET A 310 6.81 -0.18 21.52
N LYS A 311 6.64 -1.02 20.48
CA LYS A 311 5.35 -1.29 19.85
C LYS A 311 4.56 -2.31 20.65
N VAL A 312 3.37 -1.91 21.08
CA VAL A 312 2.55 -2.68 22.01
C VAL A 312 1.29 -3.20 21.32
N GLY A 313 1.14 -4.53 21.31
CA GLY A 313 -0.11 -5.20 20.95
C GLY A 313 -0.89 -5.61 22.17
N VAL A 314 -2.22 -5.57 22.08
CA VAL A 314 -3.12 -6.12 23.11
C VAL A 314 -3.97 -7.21 22.50
N VAL A 315 -4.07 -8.34 23.21
CA VAL A 315 -4.96 -9.46 22.90
C VAL A 315 -6.00 -9.59 24.00
N SER A 316 -7.27 -9.63 23.65
CA SER A 316 -8.36 -9.83 24.60
C SER A 316 -9.50 -10.64 23.97
N ASN A 317 -10.22 -11.36 24.82
CA ASN A 317 -11.42 -12.13 24.47
C ASN A 317 -12.72 -11.33 24.65
N SER A 318 -12.66 -10.12 25.19
CA SER A 318 -13.81 -9.28 25.50
C SER A 318 -13.78 -7.98 24.70
N GLY A 319 -14.79 -7.78 23.87
CA GLY A 319 -14.88 -6.59 23.01
C GLY A 319 -15.05 -5.27 23.78
N SER A 320 -15.62 -5.30 24.99
CA SER A 320 -15.73 -4.13 25.87
C SER A 320 -14.35 -3.67 26.37
N ASP A 321 -13.47 -4.61 26.65
CA ASP A 321 -12.20 -4.34 27.32
C ASP A 321 -11.23 -3.68 26.33
N ILE A 322 -11.23 -4.13 25.08
CA ILE A 322 -10.45 -3.53 23.99
C ILE A 322 -10.89 -2.10 23.66
N SER A 323 -12.20 -1.80 23.79
CA SER A 323 -12.75 -0.47 23.53
C SER A 323 -12.50 0.54 24.66
N SER A 324 -12.21 0.05 25.87
CA SER A 324 -11.98 0.89 27.06
C SER A 324 -10.49 1.13 27.37
N LEU A 325 -9.58 0.52 26.60
CA LEU A 325 -8.13 0.73 26.68
C LEU A 325 -7.66 1.95 25.87
N THR A 326 -6.59 2.61 26.34
CA THR A 326 -5.83 3.60 25.57
C THR A 326 -5.33 2.94 24.30
N GLN A 327 -5.38 3.64 23.16
CA GLN A 327 -5.05 3.08 21.84
C GLN A 327 -3.68 2.37 21.83
N PRO A 328 -3.63 1.02 21.86
CA PRO A 328 -2.39 0.30 21.63
C PRO A 328 -2.05 0.34 20.14
N ASP A 329 -0.83 -0.01 19.75
CA ASP A 329 -0.43 0.01 18.34
C ASP A 329 -1.20 -1.03 17.51
N VAL A 330 -1.52 -2.18 18.11
CA VAL A 330 -2.31 -3.25 17.48
C VAL A 330 -3.31 -3.84 18.47
N ARG A 331 -4.58 -3.94 18.06
CA ARG A 331 -5.63 -4.63 18.82
C ARG A 331 -6.01 -5.96 18.17
N ILE A 332 -5.84 -7.05 18.92
CA ILE A 332 -6.17 -8.41 18.50
C ILE A 332 -7.35 -8.91 19.34
N MET A 333 -8.44 -9.28 18.68
CA MET A 333 -9.64 -9.82 19.32
C MET A 333 -9.72 -11.34 19.13
N LEU A 334 -10.07 -12.07 20.18
CA LEU A 334 -10.31 -13.53 20.15
C LEU A 334 -11.81 -13.84 20.29
N GLY A 335 -12.31 -14.76 19.46
CA GLY A 335 -13.60 -15.41 19.66
C GLY A 335 -14.81 -14.69 19.04
N ALA A 336 -15.95 -15.38 19.05
CA ALA A 336 -17.18 -15.04 18.30
C ALA A 336 -18.15 -14.07 19.01
N GLU A 337 -17.89 -13.64 20.25
CA GLU A 337 -18.71 -12.65 20.99
C GLU A 337 -18.52 -11.21 20.48
N MET A 338 -18.43 -11.06 19.16
CA MET A 338 -18.10 -9.80 18.53
C MET A 338 -19.34 -9.08 18.03
N ASP A 339 -19.68 -7.97 18.69
CA ASP A 339 -20.32 -6.84 18.04
C ASP A 339 -19.27 -6.15 17.14
N VAL A 340 -18.93 -6.78 16.01
CA VAL A 340 -17.94 -6.28 15.02
C VAL A 340 -18.30 -4.86 14.56
N THR A 341 -19.58 -4.52 14.61
CA THR A 341 -20.17 -3.20 14.36
C THR A 341 -19.61 -2.09 15.25
N LYS A 342 -19.04 -2.42 16.41
CA LYS A 342 -18.36 -1.42 17.25
C LYS A 342 -16.93 -1.13 16.84
N GLY A 343 -16.31 -1.83 15.88
CA GLY A 343 -15.12 -1.30 15.20
C GLY A 343 -13.80 -1.20 16.00
N HIS A 344 -13.66 -1.84 17.17
CA HIS A 344 -12.50 -1.60 18.05
C HIS A 344 -11.29 -2.55 17.89
N GLY A 345 -11.35 -3.60 17.06
CA GLY A 345 -10.21 -4.49 16.79
C GLY A 345 -9.61 -4.32 15.40
N ASP A 346 -8.28 -4.26 15.30
CA ASP A 346 -7.55 -4.19 14.02
C ASP A 346 -7.38 -5.58 13.39
N ILE A 347 -7.28 -6.61 14.24
CA ILE A 347 -7.21 -8.03 13.89
C ILE A 347 -8.26 -8.78 14.68
N ILE A 348 -8.95 -9.69 14.00
CA ILE A 348 -10.02 -10.51 14.53
C ILE A 348 -9.67 -11.99 14.30
N LEU A 349 -9.63 -12.77 15.37
CA LEU A 349 -9.44 -14.22 15.34
C LEU A 349 -10.81 -14.87 15.57
N ILE A 350 -11.36 -15.50 14.53
CA ILE A 350 -12.69 -16.11 14.60
C ILE A 350 -12.69 -17.32 15.54
N LYS A 351 -11.58 -18.09 15.53
CA LYS A 351 -11.37 -19.23 16.40
C LYS A 351 -10.80 -18.76 17.74
N ASN A 352 -11.18 -19.42 18.82
CA ASN A 352 -10.66 -19.16 20.16
C ASN A 352 -9.31 -19.90 20.41
N ASP A 353 -8.41 -19.88 19.42
CA ASP A 353 -7.10 -20.53 19.48
C ASP A 353 -5.98 -19.49 19.60
N LEU A 354 -5.26 -19.52 20.72
CA LEU A 354 -4.12 -18.62 20.97
C LEU A 354 -2.95 -18.84 20.00
N MET A 355 -2.85 -20.01 19.37
CA MET A 355 -1.86 -20.23 18.32
C MET A 355 -2.13 -19.37 17.07
N ASP A 356 -3.37 -18.94 16.83
CA ASP A 356 -3.67 -18.05 15.71
C ASP A 356 -3.10 -16.65 15.95
N VAL A 357 -2.88 -16.23 17.21
CA VAL A 357 -2.12 -15.01 17.54
C VAL A 357 -0.69 -15.12 17.02
N VAL A 358 -0.02 -16.26 17.27
CA VAL A 358 1.34 -16.53 16.79
C VAL A 358 1.38 -16.51 15.27
N LYS A 359 0.45 -17.22 14.61
CA LYS A 359 0.35 -17.25 13.14
C LYS A 359 0.14 -15.86 12.56
N THR A 360 -0.66 -15.02 13.23
CA THR A 360 -0.91 -13.64 12.80
C THR A 360 0.37 -12.81 12.82
N VAL A 361 1.16 -12.89 13.90
CA VAL A 361 2.46 -12.18 13.98
C VAL A 361 3.42 -12.69 12.91
N GLN A 362 3.51 -14.02 12.72
CA GLN A 362 4.35 -14.63 11.68
C GLN A 362 3.95 -14.16 10.28
N LEU A 363 2.66 -14.16 9.98
CA LEU A 363 2.11 -13.69 8.72
C LEU A 363 2.46 -12.21 8.48
N GLY A 364 2.29 -11.36 9.49
CA GLY A 364 2.67 -9.94 9.41
C GLY A 364 4.14 -9.73 9.11
N ARG A 365 5.04 -10.37 9.87
CA ARG A 365 6.49 -10.27 9.65
C ARG A 365 6.90 -10.76 8.26
N ARG A 366 6.38 -11.91 7.83
CA ARG A 366 6.66 -12.46 6.50
C ARG A 366 6.21 -11.52 5.39
N THR A 367 5.00 -10.97 5.50
CA THR A 367 4.43 -10.02 4.54
C THR A 367 5.30 -8.76 4.41
N VAL A 368 5.79 -8.22 5.53
CA VAL A 368 6.65 -7.02 5.50
C VAL A 368 8.02 -7.32 4.89
N ILE A 369 8.61 -8.47 5.17
CA ILE A 369 9.89 -8.88 4.58
C ILE A 369 9.75 -9.07 3.07
N GLU A 370 8.71 -9.80 2.64
CA GLU A 370 8.40 -10.01 1.22
C GLU A 370 8.17 -8.66 0.51
N ASN A 371 7.33 -7.78 1.09
CA ASN A 371 7.11 -6.43 0.55
C ASN A 371 8.38 -5.61 0.39
N LYS A 372 9.24 -5.57 1.41
CA LYS A 372 10.51 -4.82 1.34
C LYS A 372 11.43 -5.39 0.26
N THR A 373 11.49 -6.71 0.14
CA THR A 373 12.34 -7.39 -0.85
C THR A 373 11.85 -7.14 -2.27
N GLU A 374 10.54 -7.30 -2.51
CA GLU A 374 9.93 -7.07 -3.83
C GLU A 374 10.01 -5.60 -4.25
N CYS A 375 9.85 -4.65 -3.30
CA CYS A 375 10.06 -3.23 -3.60
C CYS A 375 11.50 -2.92 -3.98
N LEU A 376 12.48 -3.51 -3.28
CA LEU A 376 13.89 -3.32 -3.65
C LEU A 376 14.18 -3.91 -5.03
N LEU A 377 13.71 -5.12 -5.32
CA LEU A 377 13.85 -5.74 -6.65
C LEU A 377 13.19 -4.90 -7.74
N GLY A 378 12.01 -4.34 -7.48
CA GLY A 378 11.27 -3.51 -8.43
C GLY A 378 11.93 -2.16 -8.77
N LEU A 379 12.93 -1.73 -8.00
CA LEU A 379 13.75 -0.54 -8.29
C LEU A 379 14.96 -0.84 -9.19
N PHE A 380 15.37 -2.11 -9.31
CA PHE A 380 16.51 -2.55 -10.11
C PHE A 380 16.14 -3.09 -11.50
N VAL A 381 14.84 -3.30 -11.76
CA VAL A 381 14.27 -3.69 -13.06
C VAL A 381 13.84 -2.44 -13.80
#